data_AF-A0A4Y5SUJ5-F1
#
_entry.id   AF-A0A4Y5SUJ5-F1
#
_cell.length_a   1.000
_cell.length_b   1.000
_cell.length_c   1.000
_cell.angle_alpha   90.00
_cell.angle_beta   90.00
_cell.angle_gamma   90.00
#
_symmetry.space_group_name_H-M   'P 1'
#
loop_
_entity.id
_entity.type
_entity.pdbx_description
1 polymer ?
#
loop_
_entity_poly.entity_id
_entity_poly.type
_entity_poly.pdbx_seq_one_letter_code
_entity_poly.pdbx_strand_id
1 'polypeptide(L)'
;MEALDLYSQHCIRLLRDIAQSPRDARGKLQEVVHQIAHVDEGRGCLMVNVVTERGRHDPDVRKIAANHHSALMGLMTAVLQDAGEPDAILRARVLISGAYGASLMMSSGLSREEVRDLLNKLVDGN
;
A
#
# COMPACT_ATOMS: atom_id res chain seq x y z
N MET A 1 -2.59 -1.41 21.03
CA MET A 1 -1.60 -2.05 20.12
C MET A 1 -2.19 -3.24 19.38
N GLU A 2 -2.93 -4.12 20.06
CA GLU A 2 -3.65 -5.25 19.44
C GLU A 2 -4.50 -4.85 18.22
N ALA A 3 -5.31 -3.78 18.31
CA ALA A 3 -6.13 -3.33 17.18
C ALA A 3 -5.31 -2.93 15.93
N LEU A 4 -4.14 -2.29 16.12
CA LEU A 4 -3.26 -1.90 15.00
C LEU A 4 -2.61 -3.12 14.36
N ASP A 5 -2.25 -4.12 15.17
CA ASP A 5 -1.70 -5.38 14.69
C ASP A 5 -2.75 -6.19 13.92
N LEU A 6 -3.96 -6.33 14.46
CA LEU A 6 -5.09 -6.98 13.77
C LEU A 6 -5.42 -6.31 12.44
N TYR A 7 -5.42 -4.98 12.42
CA TYR A 7 -5.56 -4.21 11.18
C TYR A 7 -4.45 -4.54 10.18
N SER A 8 -3.18 -4.52 10.62
CA SER A 8 -2.04 -4.85 9.77
C SER A 8 -2.17 -6.25 9.16
N GLN A 9 -2.51 -7.24 9.99
CA GLN A 9 -2.70 -8.61 9.55
C GLN A 9 -3.86 -8.75 8.55
N HIS A 10 -4.95 -8.00 8.74
CA HIS A 10 -6.07 -7.99 7.81
C HIS A 10 -5.68 -7.43 6.45
N CYS A 11 -5.00 -6.27 6.41
CA CYS A 11 -4.48 -5.70 5.17
C CYS A 11 -3.54 -6.68 4.43
N ILE A 12 -2.61 -7.30 5.15
CA ILE A 12 -1.66 -8.26 4.56
C ILE A 12 -2.38 -9.48 3.96
N ARG A 13 -3.46 -9.97 4.62
CA ARG A 13 -4.27 -11.06 4.07
C ARG A 13 -4.94 -10.65 2.76
N LEU A 14 -5.61 -9.49 2.72
CA LEU A 14 -6.26 -9.00 1.51
C LEU A 14 -5.29 -8.86 0.33
N LEU A 15 -4.11 -8.29 0.59
CA LEU A 15 -3.09 -8.10 -0.44
C LEU A 15 -2.52 -9.43 -0.96
N ARG A 16 -2.42 -10.43 -0.08
CA ARG A 16 -2.04 -11.79 -0.49
C ARG A 16 -3.09 -12.41 -1.40
N ASP A 17 -4.37 -12.25 -1.07
CA ASP A 17 -5.47 -12.76 -1.89
C ASP A 17 -5.47 -12.11 -3.28
N ILE A 18 -5.17 -10.80 -3.36
CA ILE A 18 -5.00 -10.08 -4.63
C ILE A 18 -3.82 -10.63 -5.43
N ALA A 19 -2.66 -10.82 -4.79
CA ALA A 19 -1.46 -11.34 -5.45
C ALA A 19 -1.70 -12.76 -6.02
N GLN A 20 -2.53 -13.56 -5.36
CA GLN A 20 -2.91 -14.91 -5.78
C GLN A 20 -4.10 -14.96 -6.76
N SER A 21 -4.76 -13.82 -7.02
CA SER A 21 -5.91 -13.75 -7.93
C SER A 21 -5.51 -14.07 -9.38
N PRO A 22 -6.45 -14.52 -10.24
CA PRO A 22 -6.18 -14.86 -11.63
C PRO A 22 -5.96 -13.64 -12.55
N ARG A 23 -5.85 -12.44 -11.99
CA ARG A 23 -5.59 -11.20 -12.75
C ARG A 23 -4.21 -11.23 -13.39
N ASP A 24 -4.00 -10.41 -14.41
CA ASP A 24 -2.66 -10.14 -14.92
C ASP A 24 -1.85 -9.30 -13.92
N ALA A 25 -0.54 -9.18 -14.16
CA ALA A 25 0.35 -8.44 -13.27
C ALA A 25 -0.11 -6.99 -13.06
N ARG A 26 -0.53 -6.32 -14.14
CA ARG A 26 -1.03 -4.95 -14.11
C ARG A 26 -2.25 -4.81 -13.21
N GLY A 27 -3.27 -5.65 -13.40
CA GLY A 27 -4.49 -5.63 -12.59
C GLY A 27 -4.23 -5.96 -11.12
N LYS A 28 -3.27 -6.85 -10.83
CA LYS A 28 -2.82 -7.10 -9.45
C LYS A 28 -2.20 -5.86 -8.82
N LEU A 29 -1.30 -5.19 -9.53
CA LEU A 29 -0.61 -3.99 -9.03
C LEU A 29 -1.58 -2.84 -8.78
N GLN A 30 -2.51 -2.58 -9.72
CA GLN A 30 -3.56 -1.57 -9.56
C GLN A 30 -4.40 -1.81 -8.31
N GLU A 31 -4.86 -3.04 -8.13
CA GLU A 31 -5.66 -3.40 -6.96
C GLU A 31 -4.86 -3.26 -5.66
N VAL A 32 -3.60 -3.73 -5.63
CA VAL A 32 -2.71 -3.59 -4.46
C VAL A 32 -2.52 -2.12 -4.07
N VAL A 33 -2.21 -1.22 -5.01
CA VAL A 33 -1.97 0.19 -4.68
C VAL A 33 -3.24 0.91 -4.22
N HIS A 34 -4.41 0.56 -4.79
CA HIS A 34 -5.69 1.08 -4.32
C HIS A 34 -6.02 0.64 -2.89
N GLN A 35 -5.75 -0.64 -2.57
CA GLN A 35 -5.97 -1.16 -1.23
C GLN A 35 -5.02 -0.51 -0.21
N ILE A 36 -3.74 -0.33 -0.54
CA ILE A 36 -2.78 0.37 0.33
C ILE A 36 -3.25 1.80 0.63
N ALA A 37 -3.77 2.50 -0.39
CA ALA A 37 -4.28 3.86 -0.23
C ALA A 37 -5.67 3.95 0.43
N HIS A 38 -6.36 2.82 0.65
CA HIS A 38 -7.75 2.75 1.11
C HIS A 38 -8.70 3.65 0.31
N VAL A 39 -8.56 3.63 -1.03
CA VAL A 39 -9.30 4.54 -1.93
C VAL A 39 -10.81 4.45 -1.71
N ASP A 40 -11.36 3.25 -1.56
CA ASP A 40 -12.82 3.08 -1.47
C ASP A 40 -13.40 3.53 -0.13
N GLU A 41 -12.62 3.46 0.97
CA GLU A 41 -13.08 3.92 2.28
C GLU A 41 -12.99 5.44 2.43
N GLY A 42 -12.08 6.11 1.71
CA GLY A 42 -11.87 7.55 1.80
C GLY A 42 -11.23 8.05 3.10
N ARG A 43 -10.83 7.13 4.00
CA ARG A 43 -10.21 7.46 5.30
C ARG A 43 -8.68 7.37 5.31
N GLY A 44 -8.09 6.92 4.20
CA GLY A 44 -6.66 6.63 4.10
C GLY A 44 -6.22 5.41 4.90
N CYS A 45 -4.92 5.14 4.90
CA CYS A 45 -4.33 4.00 5.59
C CYS A 45 -4.17 4.28 7.09
N LEU A 46 -4.85 3.50 7.95
CA LEU A 46 -4.73 3.65 9.40
C LEU A 46 -3.28 3.49 9.87
N MET A 47 -2.50 2.58 9.25
CA MET A 47 -1.09 2.41 9.60
C MET A 47 -0.29 3.69 9.36
N VAL A 48 -0.48 4.34 8.22
CA VAL A 48 0.21 5.58 7.84
C VAL A 48 -0.15 6.71 8.82
N ASN A 49 -1.43 6.84 9.16
CA ASN A 49 -1.88 7.86 10.12
C ASN A 49 -1.25 7.64 11.50
N VAL A 50 -1.31 6.40 12.01
CA VAL A 50 -0.80 6.07 13.36
C VAL A 50 0.71 6.18 13.46
N VAL A 51 1.46 5.70 12.46
CA VAL A 51 2.94 5.79 12.49
C VAL A 51 3.43 7.23 12.37
N THR A 52 2.74 8.07 11.59
CA THR A 52 3.11 9.48 11.42
C THR A 52 2.95 10.26 12.72
N GLU A 53 1.84 10.05 13.43
CA GLU A 53 1.55 10.75 14.69
C GLU A 53 2.38 10.19 15.86
N ARG A 54 2.40 8.86 16.02
CA ARG A 54 2.90 8.22 17.26
C ARG A 54 4.25 7.54 17.12
N GLY A 55 4.70 7.24 15.90
CA GLY A 55 5.89 6.42 15.67
C GLY A 55 7.18 6.99 16.25
N ARG A 56 7.30 8.32 16.39
CA ARG A 56 8.50 8.91 17.02
C ARG A 56 8.61 8.57 18.51
N HIS A 57 7.48 8.38 19.19
CA HIS A 57 7.38 8.28 20.64
C HIS A 57 6.93 6.90 21.14
N ASP A 58 6.42 6.04 20.25
CA ASP A 58 5.89 4.72 20.58
C ASP A 58 6.67 3.62 19.82
N PRO A 59 7.63 2.93 20.48
CA PRO A 59 8.43 1.88 19.87
C PRO A 59 7.60 0.70 19.34
N ASP A 60 6.48 0.38 19.96
CA ASP A 60 5.61 -0.72 19.53
C ASP A 60 4.91 -0.35 18.23
N VAL A 61 4.48 0.91 18.07
CA VAL A 61 3.91 1.41 16.80
C VAL A 61 4.95 1.30 15.69
N ARG A 62 6.20 1.70 15.94
CA ARG A 62 7.28 1.54 14.95
C ARG A 62 7.50 0.10 14.55
N LYS A 63 7.51 -0.81 15.52
CA LYS A 63 7.70 -2.24 15.26
C LYS A 63 6.59 -2.80 14.37
N ILE A 64 5.33 -2.51 14.70
CA ILE A 64 4.18 -2.95 13.90
C ILE A 64 4.24 -2.34 12.49
N ALA A 65 4.52 -1.04 12.37
CA ALA A 65 4.62 -0.37 11.08
C ALA A 65 5.77 -0.91 10.22
N ALA A 66 6.92 -1.22 10.81
CA ALA A 66 8.05 -1.83 10.12
C ALA A 66 7.69 -3.22 9.59
N ASN A 67 7.04 -4.06 10.40
CA ASN A 67 6.57 -5.37 9.98
C ASN A 67 5.52 -5.27 8.85
N HIS A 68 4.57 -4.33 8.99
CA HIS A 68 3.57 -4.04 7.97
C HIS A 68 4.23 -3.66 6.64
N HIS A 69 5.13 -2.68 6.66
CA HIS A 69 5.84 -2.22 5.47
C HIS A 69 6.70 -3.32 4.84
N SER A 70 7.38 -4.14 5.65
CA SER A 70 8.17 -5.27 5.16
C SER A 70 7.29 -6.31 4.44
N ALA A 71 6.08 -6.56 4.95
CA ALA A 71 5.13 -7.48 4.30
C ALA A 71 4.60 -6.92 2.97
N LEU A 72 4.26 -5.62 2.93
CA LEU A 72 3.87 -4.94 1.68
C LEU A 72 4.96 -5.01 0.62
N MET A 73 6.20 -4.70 1.03
CA MET A 73 7.37 -4.77 0.15
C MET A 73 7.56 -6.17 -0.42
N GLY A 74 7.53 -7.20 0.43
CA GLY A 74 7.68 -8.59 -0.03
C GLY A 74 6.60 -9.02 -1.04
N LEU A 75 5.34 -8.69 -0.75
CA LEU A 75 4.22 -9.01 -1.64
C LEU A 75 4.34 -8.30 -2.99
N MET A 76 4.60 -6.99 -2.98
CA MET A 76 4.63 -6.23 -4.22
C MET A 76 5.88 -6.53 -5.06
N THR A 77 7.02 -6.75 -4.43
CA THR A 77 8.22 -7.21 -5.14
C THR A 77 7.99 -8.56 -5.81
N ALA A 78 7.31 -9.51 -5.16
CA ALA A 78 6.99 -10.80 -5.78
C ALA A 78 6.10 -10.64 -7.02
N VAL A 79 5.03 -9.83 -6.93
CA VAL A 79 4.16 -9.55 -8.09
C VAL A 79 4.92 -8.93 -9.25
N LEU A 80 5.85 -8.00 -8.96
CA LEU A 80 6.68 -7.34 -9.97
C LEU A 80 7.71 -8.29 -10.58
N GLN A 81 8.31 -9.18 -9.78
CA GLN A 81 9.24 -10.20 -10.27
C GLN A 81 8.56 -11.18 -11.21
N ASP A 82 7.36 -11.65 -10.85
CA ASP A 82 6.55 -12.53 -11.70
C ASP A 82 6.15 -11.85 -13.02
N ALA A 83 6.04 -10.51 -13.01
CA ALA A 83 5.77 -9.69 -14.19
C ALA A 83 7.00 -9.42 -15.07
N GLY A 84 8.20 -9.81 -14.63
CA GLY A 84 9.45 -9.55 -15.34
C GLY A 84 9.99 -8.12 -15.18
N GLU A 85 9.59 -7.39 -14.15
CA GLU A 85 10.09 -6.04 -13.87
C GLU A 85 11.60 -6.06 -13.54
N PRO A 86 12.47 -5.36 -14.30
CA PRO A 86 13.93 -5.41 -14.12
C PRO A 86 14.43 -4.92 -12.75
N ASP A 87 13.75 -3.95 -12.12
CA ASP A 87 14.05 -3.47 -10.77
C ASP A 87 12.79 -3.51 -9.87
N ALA A 88 12.29 -4.72 -9.66
CA ALA A 88 11.09 -4.99 -8.87
C ALA A 88 11.13 -4.40 -7.44
N ILE A 89 12.33 -4.29 -6.83
CA ILE A 89 12.46 -3.74 -5.47
C ILE A 89 12.30 -2.22 -5.51
N LEU A 90 13.01 -1.51 -6.38
CA LEU A 90 12.86 -0.07 -6.50
C LEU A 90 11.45 0.28 -6.94
N ARG A 91 10.90 -0.45 -7.91
CA ARG A 91 9.54 -0.25 -8.40
C ARG A 91 8.50 -0.46 -7.29
N ALA A 92 8.68 -1.46 -6.44
CA ALA A 92 7.83 -1.66 -5.27
C ALA A 92 7.89 -0.46 -4.30
N ARG A 93 9.09 0.07 -4.03
CA ARG A 93 9.23 1.27 -3.16
C ARG A 93 8.51 2.48 -3.72
N VAL A 94 8.61 2.72 -5.03
CA VAL A 94 7.92 3.83 -5.70
C VAL A 94 6.40 3.68 -5.57
N LEU A 95 5.86 2.49 -5.84
CA LEU A 95 4.43 2.23 -5.78
C LEU A 95 3.88 2.35 -4.35
N ILE A 96 4.55 1.80 -3.33
CA ILE A 96 4.12 1.93 -1.92
C ILE A 96 4.17 3.40 -1.50
N SER A 97 5.25 4.12 -1.85
CA SER A 97 5.39 5.53 -1.48
C SER A 97 4.31 6.38 -2.13
N GLY A 98 3.99 6.11 -3.39
CA GLY A 98 2.89 6.77 -4.10
C GLY A 98 1.53 6.46 -3.49
N ALA A 99 1.26 5.21 -3.10
CA ALA A 99 0.02 4.83 -2.42
C ALA A 99 -0.14 5.51 -1.05
N TYR A 100 0.94 5.59 -0.26
CA TYR A 100 0.94 6.34 1.00
C TYR A 100 0.70 7.84 0.78
N GLY A 101 1.40 8.45 -0.18
CA GLY A 101 1.20 9.85 -0.55
C GLY A 101 -0.23 10.11 -1.03
N ALA A 102 -0.78 9.24 -1.87
CA ALA A 102 -2.15 9.34 -2.35
C ALA A 102 -3.18 9.27 -1.21
N SER A 103 -2.96 8.41 -0.20
CA SER A 103 -3.82 8.35 0.98
C SER A 103 -3.85 9.67 1.77
N LEU A 104 -2.70 10.36 1.84
CA LEU A 104 -2.58 11.67 2.46
C LEU A 104 -3.26 12.75 1.61
N MET A 105 -3.08 12.73 0.29
CA MET A 105 -3.71 13.70 -0.62
C MET A 105 -5.24 13.59 -0.58
N MET A 106 -5.77 12.36 -0.50
CA MET A 106 -7.20 12.11 -0.30
C MET A 106 -7.70 12.74 1.00
N SER A 107 -6.97 12.52 2.09
CA SER A 107 -7.27 13.13 3.40
C SER A 107 -7.16 14.66 3.38
N SER A 108 -6.44 15.22 2.40
CA SER A 108 -6.23 16.65 2.18
C SER A 108 -7.24 17.27 1.19
N GLY A 109 -8.16 16.48 0.65
CA GLY A 109 -9.28 16.98 -0.17
C GLY A 109 -9.27 16.55 -1.64
N LEU A 110 -8.32 15.73 -2.11
CA LEU A 110 -8.46 15.09 -3.43
C LEU A 110 -9.61 14.10 -3.41
N SER A 111 -10.37 14.06 -4.51
CA SER A 111 -11.43 13.09 -4.70
C SER A 111 -10.87 11.67 -4.88
N ARG A 112 -11.71 10.66 -4.61
CA ARG A 112 -11.37 9.25 -4.83
C ARG A 112 -11.02 8.96 -6.29
N GLU A 113 -11.67 9.65 -7.22
CA GLU A 113 -11.43 9.50 -8.66
C GLU A 113 -10.05 10.04 -9.05
N GLU A 114 -9.69 11.25 -8.60
CA GLU A 114 -8.35 11.82 -8.83
C GLU A 114 -7.24 10.94 -8.27
N VAL A 115 -7.45 10.37 -7.09
CA VAL A 115 -6.50 9.43 -6.46
C VAL A 115 -6.37 8.13 -7.24
N ARG A 116 -7.50 7.55 -7.69
CA ARG A 116 -7.51 6.33 -8.50
C ARG A 116 -6.77 6.54 -9.81
N ASP A 117 -7.02 7.65 -10.49
CA ASP A 117 -6.33 8.02 -11.72
C ASP A 117 -4.83 8.21 -11.52
N LEU A 118 -4.44 8.88 -10.44
CA LEU A 118 -3.02 9.06 -10.07
C LEU A 118 -2.32 7.72 -9.83
N LEU A 119 -2.94 6.81 -9.09
CA LEU A 119 -2.36 5.50 -8.79
C LEU A 119 -2.29 4.60 -10.02
N ASN A 120 -3.29 4.65 -10.89
CA ASN A 120 -3.27 3.92 -12.16
C ASN A 120 -2.12 4.41 -13.07
N LYS A 121 -1.93 5.73 -13.20
CA LYS A 121 -0.80 6.31 -13.95
C LYS A 121 0.54 5.90 -13.35
N LEU A 122 0.63 5.90 -12.02
CA LEU A 122 1.84 5.48 -11.32
C LEU A 122 2.17 4.01 -11.60
N VAL A 123 1.19 3.11 -11.68
CA VAL A 123 1.37 1.70 -12.08
C VAL A 123 1.80 1.58 -13.54
N ASP A 124 1.29 2.44 -14.41
CA ASP A 124 1.63 2.45 -15.83
C ASP A 124 3.02 3.02 -16.13
N GLY A 125 3.62 3.74 -15.16
CA GLY A 125 4.95 4.34 -15.32
C GLY A 125 4.94 5.68 -16.04
N ASN A 126 3.79 6.37 -16.07
CA ASN A 126 3.60 7.69 -16.68
C ASN A 126 3.53 8.81 -15.65
#